data_AF-A0A2J7PKU4-F1
#
_entry.id   AF-A0A2J7PKU4-F1
#
_cell.length_a   1.000
_cell.length_b   1.000
_cell.length_c   1.000
_cell.angle_alpha   90.00
_cell.angle_beta   90.00
_cell.angle_gamma   90.00
#
_symmetry.space_group_name_H-M   'P 1'
#
loop_
_entity.id
_entity.type
_entity.pdbx_description
1 polymer ?
#
loop_
_entity_poly.entity_id
_entity_poly.type
_entity_poly.pdbx_seq_one_letter_code
_entity_poly.pdbx_strand_id
1 'polypeptide(L)'
;MESEIRNNCVEMCKHFHTSVSNISKRYYVELKRHSYVTPTSYLELITCFKSLYDMKIEKITTQRDRYEVGLEKLDFAAGQVGLMQDELHVLQPQLIDTSEKTEKLMIKIEQDTVVVEAKKEIVGADEALANEAAAAAQAIKDDCESDLGEAIPALDSALQAL
;
A
#
# COMPACT_ATOMS: atom_id res chain seq x y z
N MET A 1 -6.66 20.45 40.44
CA MET A 1 -6.41 19.86 41.77
C MET A 1 -7.68 20.01 42.59
N GLU A 2 -8.20 18.91 43.12
CA GLU A 2 -9.37 18.94 44.01
C GLU A 2 -9.11 19.80 45.25
N SER A 3 -10.15 20.44 45.76
CA SER A 3 -10.03 21.42 46.86
C SER A 3 -9.45 20.81 48.14
N GLU A 4 -9.73 19.54 48.40
CA GLU A 4 -9.22 18.80 49.56
C GLU A 4 -7.72 18.54 49.47
N ILE A 5 -7.24 18.03 48.31
CA ILE A 5 -5.81 17.80 48.07
C ILE A 5 -5.02 19.10 48.19
N ARG A 6 -5.56 20.20 47.65
CA ARG A 6 -4.92 21.52 47.78
C ARG A 6 -4.76 21.94 49.23
N ASN A 7 -5.79 21.74 50.07
CA ASN A 7 -5.73 22.08 51.49
C ASN A 7 -4.68 21.22 52.23
N ASN A 8 -4.59 19.93 51.90
CA ASN A 8 -3.56 19.04 52.45
C ASN A 8 -2.14 19.48 52.06
N CYS A 9 -1.94 19.91 50.80
CA CYS A 9 -0.65 20.47 50.36
C CYS A 9 -0.29 21.75 51.13
N VAL A 10 -1.26 22.62 51.40
CA VAL A 10 -1.05 23.85 52.17
C VAL A 10 -0.62 23.52 53.60
N GLU A 11 -1.30 22.59 54.27
CA GLU A 11 -0.93 22.19 55.64
C GLU A 11 0.45 21.52 55.68
N MET A 12 0.80 20.73 54.65
CA MET A 12 2.11 20.11 54.53
C MET A 12 3.24 21.14 54.36
N CYS A 13 3.06 22.16 53.50
CA CYS A 13 4.03 23.24 53.36
C CYS A 13 4.25 23.99 54.68
N LYS A 14 3.16 24.28 55.41
CA LYS A 14 3.23 24.90 56.74
C LYS A 14 3.97 24.03 57.74
N HIS A 15 3.70 22.73 57.76
CA HIS A 15 4.41 21.78 58.61
C HIS A 15 5.91 21.73 58.31
N PHE A 16 6.31 21.71 57.04
CA PHE A 16 7.73 21.72 56.66
C PHE A 16 8.44 23.00 57.11
N HIS A 17 7.83 24.17 56.88
CA HIS A 17 8.42 25.44 57.29
C HIS A 17 8.59 25.55 58.81
N THR A 18 7.56 25.18 59.56
CA THR A 18 7.58 25.22 61.03
C THR A 18 8.55 24.18 61.62
N SER A 19 8.62 22.99 61.04
CA SER A 19 9.58 21.94 61.43
C SER A 19 11.02 22.40 61.23
N VAL A 20 11.37 22.99 60.07
CA VAL A 20 12.72 23.49 59.80
C VAL A 20 13.08 24.65 60.74
N SER A 21 12.12 25.51 61.10
CA SER A 21 12.33 26.57 62.11
C SER A 21 12.71 25.99 63.48
N ASN A 22 12.05 24.91 63.90
CA ASN A 22 12.39 24.21 65.15
C ASN A 22 13.75 23.51 65.07
N ILE A 23 14.08 22.89 63.93
CA ILE A 23 15.38 22.26 63.69
C ILE A 23 16.51 23.30 63.70
N SER A 24 16.30 24.48 63.10
CA SER A 24 17.27 25.58 63.13
C SER A 24 17.65 25.97 64.56
N LYS A 25 16.66 26.07 65.47
CA LYS A 25 16.92 26.35 66.89
C LYS A 25 17.77 25.26 67.53
N ARG A 26 17.45 23.99 67.28
CA ARG A 26 18.23 22.84 67.77
C ARG A 26 19.65 22.83 67.23
N TYR A 27 19.81 23.07 65.93
CA TYR A 27 21.09 23.14 65.24
C TYR A 27 22.02 24.20 65.85
N TYR A 28 21.47 25.35 66.25
CA TYR A 28 22.23 26.36 66.98
C TYR A 28 22.65 25.87 68.37
N VAL A 29 21.77 25.20 69.12
CA VAL A 29 22.10 24.69 70.46
C VAL A 29 23.26 23.70 70.39
N GLU A 30 23.18 22.74 69.47
CA GLU A 30 24.09 21.61 69.34
C GLU A 30 25.43 22.00 68.70
N LEU A 31 25.41 22.79 67.62
CA LEU A 31 26.60 23.05 66.79
C LEU A 31 27.07 24.50 66.81
N LYS A 32 26.36 25.38 67.53
CA LYS A 32 26.63 26.83 67.60
C LYS A 32 26.68 27.52 66.23
N ARG A 33 25.95 26.97 65.25
CA ARG A 33 25.84 27.51 63.90
C ARG A 33 24.43 28.05 63.67
N HIS A 34 24.35 29.28 63.16
CA HIS A 34 23.06 29.90 62.83
C HIS A 34 22.56 29.48 61.44
N SER A 35 21.28 29.16 61.35
CA SER A 35 20.54 28.99 60.09
C SER A 35 19.24 29.77 60.19
N TYR A 36 19.00 30.72 59.29
CA TYR A 36 17.84 31.60 59.37
C TYR A 36 16.72 31.08 58.48
N VAL A 37 15.55 30.89 59.07
CA VAL A 37 14.33 30.51 58.35
C VAL A 37 13.51 31.78 58.15
N THR A 38 13.38 32.23 56.90
CA THR A 38 12.70 33.49 56.56
C THR A 38 11.39 33.23 55.81
N PRO A 39 10.44 34.19 55.83
CA PRO A 39 9.25 34.10 54.98
C PRO A 39 9.58 33.98 53.48
N THR A 40 10.69 34.56 53.02
CA THR A 40 11.16 34.41 51.63
C THR A 40 11.45 32.94 51.30
N SER A 41 12.14 32.21 52.19
CA SER A 41 12.39 30.77 52.03
C SER A 41 11.09 29.94 52.00
N TYR A 42 10.00 30.43 52.61
CA TYR A 42 8.69 29.79 52.52
C TYR A 42 8.03 29.99 51.15
N LEU A 43 8.13 31.20 50.59
CA LEU A 43 7.65 31.48 49.24
C LEU A 43 8.44 30.70 48.18
N GLU A 44 9.74 30.55 48.38
CA GLU A 44 10.60 29.70 47.54
C GLU A 44 10.18 28.23 47.61
N LEU A 45 9.88 27.69 48.80
CA LEU A 45 9.35 26.34 48.97
C LEU A 45 8.07 26.12 48.15
N ILE A 46 7.11 27.05 48.25
CA ILE A 46 5.84 26.97 47.51
C ILE A 46 6.09 27.03 46.01
N THR A 47 6.98 27.91 45.55
CA THR A 47 7.30 28.08 44.13
C THR A 47 7.98 26.83 43.57
N CYS A 48 8.93 26.26 44.32
CA CYS A 48 9.61 25.01 43.97
C CYS A 48 8.61 23.84 43.90
N PHE A 49 7.70 23.73 44.88
CA PHE A 49 6.66 22.70 44.88
C PHE A 49 5.74 22.81 43.66
N LYS A 50 5.30 24.03 43.30
CA LYS A 50 4.49 24.26 42.10
C LYS A 50 5.23 23.83 40.83
N SER A 51 6.46 24.28 40.66
CA SER A 51 7.28 23.92 39.49
C SER A 51 7.49 22.40 39.38
N LEU A 52 7.77 21.74 40.49
CA LEU A 52 7.92 20.28 40.52
C LEU A 52 6.61 19.57 40.18
N TYR A 53 5.48 20.04 40.71
CA TYR A 53 4.16 19.51 40.41
C TYR A 53 3.85 19.61 38.91
N ASP A 54 4.05 20.79 38.31
CA ASP A 54 3.78 21.01 36.90
C ASP A 54 4.64 20.10 36.02
N MET A 55 5.94 19.99 36.33
CA MET A 55 6.86 19.07 35.63
C MET A 55 6.41 17.60 35.72
N LYS A 56 5.92 17.17 36.90
CA LYS A 56 5.44 15.79 37.08
C LYS A 56 4.14 15.53 36.35
N ILE A 57 3.20 16.48 36.39
CA ILE A 57 1.94 16.39 35.65
C ILE A 57 2.21 16.33 34.16
N GLU A 58 3.05 17.20 33.63
CA GLU A 58 3.43 17.20 32.21
C GLU A 58 4.00 15.84 31.82
N LYS A 59 4.99 15.33 32.57
CA LYS A 59 5.59 14.02 32.32
C LYS A 59 4.57 12.89 32.28
N ILE A 60 3.66 12.85 33.25
CA ILE A 60 2.62 11.80 33.33
C ILE A 60 1.64 11.94 32.17
N THR A 61 1.22 13.16 31.86
CA THR A 61 0.25 13.46 30.80
C THR A 61 0.84 13.06 29.44
N THR A 62 2.07 13.48 29.13
CA THR A 62 2.75 13.08 27.89
C THR A 62 2.89 11.57 27.77
N GLN A 63 3.19 10.87 28.87
CA GLN A 63 3.27 9.40 28.84
C GLN A 63 1.92 8.75 28.58
N ARG A 64 0.85 9.23 29.24
CA ARG A 64 -0.52 8.77 29.01
C ARG A 64 -0.92 8.98 27.55
N ASP A 65 -0.73 10.18 27.03
CA ASP A 65 -1.14 10.54 25.66
C ASP A 65 -0.40 9.67 24.63
N ARG A 66 0.89 9.36 24.88
CA ARG A 66 1.64 8.41 24.05
C ARG A 66 1.01 7.02 24.04
N TYR A 67 0.54 6.52 25.19
CA TYR A 67 -0.13 5.21 25.26
C TYR A 67 -1.51 5.24 24.61
N GLU A 68 -2.29 6.30 24.81
CA GLU A 68 -3.60 6.45 24.15
C GLU A 68 -3.47 6.43 22.63
N VAL A 69 -2.56 7.24 22.08
CA VAL A 69 -2.28 7.24 20.64
C VAL A 69 -1.76 5.87 20.18
N GLY A 70 -0.87 5.24 20.96
CA GLY A 70 -0.36 3.91 20.65
C GLY A 70 -1.47 2.85 20.56
N LEU A 71 -2.39 2.85 21.52
CA LEU A 71 -3.54 1.95 21.55
C LEU A 71 -4.49 2.20 20.37
N GLU A 72 -4.78 3.45 20.05
CA GLU A 72 -5.60 3.82 18.89
C GLU A 72 -4.99 3.31 17.59
N LYS A 73 -3.66 3.43 17.42
CA LYS A 73 -2.96 2.91 16.24
C LYS A 73 -2.97 1.39 16.16
N LEU A 74 -2.84 0.71 17.30
CA LEU A 74 -2.93 -0.76 17.35
C LEU A 74 -4.33 -1.25 17.01
N ASP A 75 -5.37 -0.61 17.53
CA ASP A 75 -6.76 -0.95 17.24
C ASP A 75 -7.08 -0.73 15.75
N PHE A 76 -6.66 0.41 15.19
CA PHE A 76 -6.77 0.68 13.76
C PHE A 76 -6.06 -0.39 12.92
N ALA A 77 -4.82 -0.75 13.27
CA ALA A 77 -4.08 -1.78 12.54
C ALA A 77 -4.74 -3.15 12.66
N ALA A 78 -5.26 -3.52 13.83
CA ALA A 78 -6.00 -4.76 14.04
C ALA A 78 -7.26 -4.82 13.17
N GLY A 79 -8.01 -3.72 13.08
CA GLY A 79 -9.16 -3.61 12.18
C GLY A 79 -8.78 -3.82 10.71
N GLN A 80 -7.70 -3.18 10.25
CA GLN A 80 -7.22 -3.35 8.87
C GLN A 80 -6.76 -4.78 8.57
N VAL A 81 -6.06 -5.41 9.51
CA VAL A 81 -5.64 -6.81 9.37
C VAL A 81 -6.85 -7.74 9.32
N GLY A 82 -7.89 -7.49 10.12
CA GLY A 82 -9.14 -8.23 10.07
C GLY A 82 -9.80 -8.16 8.70
N LEU A 83 -9.95 -6.95 8.14
CA LEU A 83 -10.51 -6.77 6.79
C LEU A 83 -9.69 -7.52 5.73
N MET A 84 -8.36 -7.44 5.78
CA MET A 84 -7.49 -8.14 4.85
C MET A 84 -7.62 -9.67 4.97
N GLN A 85 -7.76 -10.19 6.19
CA GLN A 85 -7.97 -11.62 6.42
C GLN A 85 -9.29 -12.10 5.81
N ASP A 86 -10.36 -11.33 5.99
CA ASP A 86 -11.67 -11.64 5.39
C ASP A 86 -11.60 -11.63 3.86
N GLU A 87 -10.95 -10.62 3.26
CA GLU A 87 -10.74 -10.55 1.82
C GLU A 87 -9.94 -11.76 1.28
N LEU A 88 -8.88 -12.15 1.97
CA LEU A 88 -8.08 -13.32 1.61
C LEU A 88 -8.90 -14.62 1.71
N HIS A 89 -9.72 -14.76 2.75
CA HIS A 89 -10.60 -15.92 2.90
C HIS A 89 -11.62 -16.04 1.77
N VAL A 90 -12.14 -14.91 1.27
CA VAL A 90 -13.06 -14.89 0.12
C VAL A 90 -12.34 -15.15 -1.19
N LEU A 91 -11.13 -14.61 -1.38
CA LEU A 91 -10.38 -14.73 -2.63
C LEU A 91 -9.80 -16.13 -2.83
N GLN A 92 -9.40 -16.81 -1.76
CA GLN A 92 -8.76 -18.13 -1.83
C GLN A 92 -9.56 -19.19 -2.61
N PRO A 93 -10.86 -19.44 -2.35
CA PRO A 93 -11.62 -20.41 -3.14
C PRO A 93 -11.82 -19.98 -4.60
N GLN A 94 -11.97 -18.67 -4.86
CA GLN A 94 -12.09 -18.15 -6.23
C GLN A 94 -10.80 -18.39 -7.02
N LEU A 95 -9.64 -18.24 -6.37
CA LEU A 95 -8.34 -18.51 -6.98
C LEU A 95 -8.18 -19.98 -7.36
N ILE A 96 -8.63 -20.90 -6.50
CA ILE A 96 -8.59 -22.34 -6.77
C ILE A 96 -9.48 -22.69 -7.96
N ASP A 97 -10.73 -22.22 -7.96
CA ASP A 97 -11.67 -22.48 -9.06
C ASP A 97 -11.20 -21.89 -10.40
N THR A 98 -10.67 -20.66 -10.38
CA THR A 98 -10.12 -20.04 -11.59
C THR A 98 -8.85 -20.71 -12.08
N SER A 99 -7.98 -21.17 -11.18
CA SER A 99 -6.79 -21.97 -11.53
C SER A 99 -7.19 -23.27 -12.21
N GLU A 100 -8.15 -24.02 -11.64
CA GLU A 100 -8.64 -25.27 -12.25
C GLU A 100 -9.27 -25.04 -13.62
N LYS A 101 -10.05 -23.96 -13.79
CA LYS A 101 -10.63 -23.59 -15.09
C LYS A 101 -9.55 -23.26 -16.12
N THR A 102 -8.51 -22.55 -15.70
CA THR A 102 -7.39 -22.17 -16.57
C THR A 102 -6.58 -23.39 -16.99
N GLU A 103 -6.33 -24.34 -16.09
CA GLU A 103 -5.65 -25.60 -16.40
C GLU A 103 -6.44 -26.44 -17.41
N LYS A 104 -7.77 -26.55 -17.22
CA LYS A 104 -8.65 -27.22 -18.19
C LYS A 104 -8.65 -26.53 -19.56
N LEU A 105 -8.61 -25.20 -19.59
CA LEU A 105 -8.54 -24.44 -20.83
C LEU A 105 -7.20 -24.67 -21.55
N MET A 106 -6.10 -24.72 -20.80
CA MET A 106 -4.76 -24.96 -21.35
C MET A 106 -4.67 -26.33 -22.01
N ILE A 107 -5.21 -27.38 -21.38
CA ILE A 107 -5.28 -28.73 -21.97
C ILE A 107 -6.07 -28.72 -23.29
N LYS A 108 -7.20 -28.01 -23.36
CA LYS A 108 -7.98 -27.89 -24.60
C LYS A 108 -7.21 -27.15 -25.68
N ILE A 109 -6.52 -26.05 -25.33
CA ILE A 109 -5.70 -25.30 -26.28
C ILE A 109 -4.58 -26.19 -26.84
N GLU A 110 -3.92 -26.99 -26.02
CA GLU A 110 -2.90 -27.94 -26.50
C GLU A 110 -3.50 -28.94 -27.51
N GLN A 111 -4.67 -29.51 -27.21
CA GLN A 111 -5.38 -30.42 -28.13
C GLN A 111 -5.77 -29.73 -29.44
N ASP A 112 -6.37 -28.56 -29.35
CA ASP A 112 -6.81 -27.78 -30.51
C ASP A 112 -5.61 -27.33 -31.36
N THR A 113 -4.48 -27.00 -30.73
CA THR A 113 -3.24 -26.59 -31.44
C THR A 113 -2.71 -27.72 -32.31
N VAL A 114 -2.74 -28.97 -31.83
CA VAL A 114 -2.34 -30.14 -32.63
C VAL A 114 -3.23 -30.29 -33.86
N VAL A 115 -4.55 -30.15 -33.70
CA VAL A 115 -5.51 -30.24 -34.82
C VAL A 115 -5.33 -29.09 -35.81
N VAL A 116 -5.12 -27.87 -35.30
CA VAL A 116 -4.92 -26.68 -36.13
C VAL A 116 -3.62 -26.76 -36.92
N GLU A 117 -2.51 -27.17 -36.32
CA GLU A 117 -1.23 -27.30 -37.05
C GLU A 117 -1.33 -28.40 -38.12
N ALA A 118 -1.94 -29.55 -37.82
CA ALA A 118 -2.18 -30.59 -38.83
C ALA A 118 -3.04 -30.09 -40.00
N LYS A 119 -4.07 -29.29 -39.73
CA LYS A 119 -4.92 -28.72 -40.78
C LYS A 119 -4.21 -27.61 -41.56
N LYS A 120 -3.36 -26.84 -40.91
CA LYS A 120 -2.55 -25.78 -41.53
C LYS A 120 -1.53 -26.35 -42.51
N GLU A 121 -0.91 -27.49 -42.21
CA GLU A 121 -0.04 -28.19 -43.18
C GLU A 121 -0.81 -28.60 -44.45
N ILE A 122 -2.01 -29.17 -44.28
CA ILE A 122 -2.87 -29.57 -45.41
C ILE A 122 -3.26 -28.35 -46.25
N VAL A 123 -3.77 -27.30 -45.61
CA VAL A 123 -4.19 -26.07 -46.31
C VAL A 123 -3.01 -25.39 -46.99
N GLY A 124 -1.82 -25.38 -46.37
CA GLY A 124 -0.62 -24.83 -46.99
C GLY A 124 -0.18 -25.60 -48.23
N ALA A 125 -0.33 -26.92 -48.24
CA ALA A 125 -0.08 -27.74 -49.43
C ALA A 125 -1.11 -27.46 -50.54
N ASP A 126 -2.39 -27.38 -50.19
CA ASP A 126 -3.47 -27.06 -51.13
C ASP A 126 -3.32 -25.64 -51.72
N GLU A 127 -2.92 -24.67 -50.89
CA GLU A 127 -2.64 -23.29 -51.31
C GLU A 127 -1.47 -23.23 -52.30
N ALA A 128 -0.39 -23.97 -52.05
CA ALA A 128 0.75 -24.04 -52.98
C ALA A 128 0.33 -24.61 -54.34
N LEU A 129 -0.44 -25.70 -54.36
CA LEU A 129 -0.96 -26.30 -55.58
C LEU A 129 -1.92 -25.36 -56.34
N ALA A 130 -2.81 -24.68 -55.61
CA ALA A 130 -3.73 -23.72 -56.19
C ALA A 130 -2.99 -22.52 -56.80
N ASN A 131 -1.94 -22.02 -56.13
CA ASN A 131 -1.11 -20.93 -56.65
C ASN A 131 -0.31 -21.35 -57.89
N GLU A 132 0.21 -22.58 -57.94
CA GLU A 132 0.88 -23.12 -59.12
C GLU A 132 -0.09 -23.24 -60.31
N ALA A 133 -1.28 -23.78 -60.08
CA ALA A 133 -2.32 -23.88 -61.10
C ALA A 133 -2.81 -22.50 -61.58
N ALA A 134 -2.95 -21.54 -60.66
CA ALA A 134 -3.32 -20.17 -60.98
C ALA A 134 -2.22 -19.46 -61.82
N ALA A 135 -0.95 -19.64 -61.46
CA ALA A 135 0.18 -19.11 -62.23
C ALA A 135 0.25 -19.71 -63.63
N ALA A 136 0.04 -21.02 -63.76
CA ALA A 136 -0.02 -21.70 -65.06
C ALA A 136 -1.20 -21.19 -65.92
N ALA A 137 -2.40 -21.04 -65.34
CA ALA A 137 -3.56 -20.50 -66.03
C ALA A 137 -3.36 -19.03 -66.44
N GLN A 138 -2.71 -18.23 -65.60
CA GLN A 138 -2.38 -16.84 -65.91
C GLN A 138 -1.38 -16.76 -67.06
N ALA A 139 -0.33 -17.60 -67.08
CA ALA A 139 0.61 -17.66 -68.20
C ALA A 139 -0.07 -18.03 -69.52
N ILE A 140 -0.95 -19.04 -69.52
CA ILE A 140 -1.73 -19.41 -70.72
C ILE A 140 -2.62 -18.25 -71.18
N LYS A 141 -3.25 -17.54 -70.23
CA LYS A 141 -4.08 -16.38 -70.54
C LYS A 141 -3.27 -15.26 -71.17
N ASP A 142 -2.11 -14.93 -70.59
CA ASP A 142 -1.23 -13.86 -71.07
C ASP A 142 -0.71 -14.18 -72.49
N ASP A 143 -0.32 -15.43 -72.75
CA ASP A 143 0.07 -15.89 -74.09
C ASP A 143 -1.09 -15.73 -75.10
N CYS A 144 -2.30 -16.16 -74.73
CA CYS A 144 -3.48 -16.04 -75.60
C CYS A 144 -3.88 -14.58 -75.85
N GLU A 145 -3.79 -13.71 -74.84
CA GLU A 145 -4.07 -12.27 -74.98
C GLU A 145 -3.01 -11.59 -75.87
N SER A 146 -1.75 -12.02 -75.79
CA SER A 146 -0.68 -11.56 -76.69
C SER A 146 -0.97 -11.94 -78.15
N ASP A 147 -1.25 -13.22 -78.41
CA ASP A 147 -1.60 -13.72 -79.76
C ASP A 147 -2.84 -13.02 -80.32
N LEU A 148 -3.87 -12.81 -79.48
CA LEU A 148 -5.07 -12.07 -79.87
C LEU A 148 -4.76 -10.60 -80.17
N GLY A 149 -3.90 -9.97 -79.37
CA GLY A 149 -3.46 -8.58 -79.56
C GLY A 149 -2.68 -8.38 -80.85
N GLU A 150 -1.95 -9.38 -81.34
CA GLU A 150 -1.31 -9.36 -82.65
C GLU A 150 -2.30 -9.62 -83.81
N ALA A 151 -3.30 -10.47 -83.59
CA ALA A 151 -4.30 -10.82 -84.59
C ALA A 151 -5.35 -9.72 -84.84
N ILE A 152 -5.73 -8.94 -83.82
CA ILE A 152 -6.73 -7.86 -83.94
C ILE A 152 -6.30 -6.77 -84.95
N PRO A 153 -5.09 -6.19 -84.89
CA PRO A 153 -4.62 -5.21 -85.86
C PRO A 153 -4.58 -5.74 -87.30
N ALA A 154 -4.23 -7.01 -87.48
CA ALA A 154 -4.21 -7.66 -88.78
C ALA A 154 -5.64 -7.82 -89.34
N LEU A 155 -6.61 -8.17 -88.49
CA LEU A 155 -8.02 -8.25 -88.85
C LEU A 155 -8.61 -6.87 -89.18
N ASP A 156 -8.36 -5.85 -88.34
CA ASP A 156 -8.85 -4.49 -88.56
C ASP A 156 -8.26 -3.86 -89.83
N SER A 157 -6.98 -4.14 -90.12
CA SER A 157 -6.33 -3.73 -91.37
C SER A 157 -6.99 -4.40 -92.59
N ALA A 158 -7.36 -5.68 -92.48
CA ALA A 158 -8.07 -6.38 -93.55
C ALA A 158 -9.50 -5.86 -93.74
N LEU A 159 -10.18 -5.45 -92.67
CA LEU A 159 -11.52 -4.84 -92.73
C LEU A 159 -11.52 -3.41 -93.29
N GLN A 160 -10.49 -2.61 -93.05
CA GLN A 160 -10.35 -1.25 -93.62
C GLN A 160 -9.96 -1.26 -95.11
N ALA A 161 -9.39 -2.36 -95.61
CA ALA A 161 -9.02 -2.53 -97.01
C ALA A 161 -10.16 -3.01 -97.92
N LEU A 162 -11.36 -3.23 -97.36
CA LEU A 162 -12.59 -3.63 -98.05
C LEU A 162 -13.53 -2.43 -98.27
#